data_AF-A0A4S3B4M6-F1
#
_entry.id   AF-A0A4S3B4M6-F1
#
_cell.length_a   1.000
_cell.length_b   1.000
_cell.length_c   1.000
_cell.angle_alpha   90.00
_cell.angle_beta   90.00
_cell.angle_gamma   90.00
#
_symmetry.space_group_name_H-M   'P 1'
#
loop_
_entity.id
_entity.type
_entity.pdbx_description
1 polymer ?
#
loop_
_entity_poly.entity_id
_entity_poly.type
_entity_poly.pdbx_seq_one_letter_code
_entity_poly.pdbx_strand_id
1 'polypeptide(L)' 'MKKVSLKDLADEVGITNVNLSKLKNANVSAIRFQTLDAICKALKCQPGNILEYEED' A
#
# COMPACT_ATOMS: atom_id res chain seq x y z
N MET A 1 16.11 -0.22 -5.60
CA MET A 1 14.72 0.19 -5.30
C MET A 1 14.61 1.69 -5.51
N LYS A 2 13.63 2.19 -6.27
CA LYS A 2 13.39 3.64 -6.36
C LYS A 2 12.92 4.13 -4.99
N LYS A 3 13.50 5.21 -4.47
CA LYS A 3 12.97 5.89 -3.29
C LYS A 3 11.80 6.75 -3.72
N VAL A 4 10.60 6.19 -3.73
CA VAL A 4 9.35 6.94 -3.88
C VAL A 4 8.99 7.51 -2.52
N SER A 5 8.70 8.80 -2.43
CA SER A 5 8.25 9.38 -1.17
C SER A 5 6.84 8.88 -0.84
N LEU A 6 6.51 8.80 0.46
CA LEU A 6 5.17 8.37 0.88
C LEU A 6 4.08 9.27 0.27
N LYS A 7 4.37 10.57 0.14
CA LYS A 7 3.47 11.54 -0.47
C LYS A 7 3.23 11.25 -1.94
N ASP A 8 4.29 11.04 -2.73
CA ASP A 8 4.15 10.77 -4.17
C ASP A 8 3.40 9.46 -4.42
N LEU A 9 3.64 8.45 -3.59
CA LEU A 9 2.90 7.18 -3.66
C LEU A 9 1.43 7.35 -3.31
N ALA A 10 1.10 8.18 -2.30
CA ALA A 10 -0.27 8.46 -1.93
C ALA A 10 -1.03 9.15 -3.08
N ASP A 11 -0.38 10.13 -3.72
CA ASP A 11 -0.92 10.85 -4.87
C ASP A 11 -1.12 9.92 -6.09
N GLU A 12 -0.16 9.03 -6.37
CA GLU A 12 -0.25 8.05 -7.48
C GLU A 12 -1.34 6.99 -7.25
N VAL A 13 -1.49 6.51 -6.02
CA VAL A 13 -2.47 5.48 -5.64
C VAL A 13 -3.88 6.07 -5.45
N GLY A 14 -4.00 7.39 -5.32
CA GLY A 14 -5.28 8.07 -5.12
C GLY A 14 -5.84 7.90 -3.71
N ILE A 15 -4.98 7.80 -2.69
CA ILE A 15 -5.37 7.75 -1.28
C ILE A 15 -4.67 8.84 -0.48
N THR A 16 -5.20 9.18 0.70
CA THR A 16 -4.54 10.16 1.56
C THR A 16 -3.22 9.61 2.11
N ASN A 17 -2.25 10.49 2.32
CA ASN A 17 -0.98 10.14 2.96
C ASN A 17 -1.19 9.49 4.36
N VAL A 18 -2.27 9.87 5.05
CA VAL A 18 -2.69 9.26 6.33
C VAL A 18 -3.09 7.79 6.15
N ASN A 19 -3.91 7.47 5.15
CA ASN A 19 -4.31 6.09 4.88
C ASN A 19 -3.15 5.23 4.42
N LEU A 20 -2.26 5.78 3.58
CA LEU A 20 -1.04 5.07 3.16
C LEU A 20 -0.09 4.81 4.34
N SER A 21 0.03 5.77 5.27
CA SER A 21 0.82 5.58 6.49
C SER A 21 0.25 4.48 7.39
N LYS A 22 -1.08 4.40 7.53
CA LYS A 22 -1.75 3.30 8.25
C LYS A 22 -1.46 1.95 7.61
N LEU A 23 -1.56 1.86 6.28
CA LEU A 23 -1.25 0.63 5.53
C LEU A 23 0.21 0.19 5.75
N LYS A 24 1.15 1.13 5.64
CA LYS A 24 2.59 0.86 5.86
C LYS A 24 2.86 0.27 7.25
N ASN A 25 2.16 0.74 8.27
CA ASN A 25 2.37 0.34 9.66
C ASN A 25 1.43 -0.80 10.10
N ALA A 26 0.79 -1.50 9.16
CA ALA A 26 -0.20 -2.56 9.42
C ALA A 26 -1.37 -2.15 10.34
N ASN A 27 -1.63 -0.84 10.49
CA ASN A 27 -2.71 -0.32 11.32
C ASN A 27 -3.99 -0.10 10.48
N VAL A 28 -4.42 -1.16 9.81
CA VAL A 28 -5.66 -1.20 9.03
C VAL A 28 -6.39 -2.51 9.28
N SER A 29 -7.72 -2.47 9.28
CA SER A 29 -8.55 -3.69 9.31
C SER A 29 -8.92 -4.19 7.91
N ALA A 30 -8.80 -3.34 6.90
CA ALA A 30 -9.15 -3.67 5.53
C ALA A 30 -8.42 -2.79 4.51
N ILE A 31 -8.21 -3.33 3.31
CA ILE A 31 -7.75 -2.60 2.12
C ILE A 31 -8.69 -2.89 0.95
N ARG A 32 -9.02 -1.85 0.15
CA ARG A 32 -9.77 -2.06 -1.09
C ARG A 32 -8.87 -2.69 -2.15
N PHE A 33 -9.41 -3.62 -2.92
CA PHE A 33 -8.63 -4.30 -3.96
C PHE A 33 -8.05 -3.34 -5.01
N GLN A 34 -8.80 -2.29 -5.38
CA GLN A 34 -8.31 -1.22 -6.27
C GLN A 34 -7.10 -0.47 -5.70
N THR A 35 -7.07 -0.23 -4.39
CA THR A 35 -5.93 0.40 -3.72
C THR A 35 -4.71 -0.53 -3.72
N LEU A 36 -4.91 -1.82 -3.47
CA LEU A 36 -3.85 -2.82 -3.53
C LEU A 36 -3.26 -2.94 -4.95
N ASP A 37 -4.10 -2.99 -5.98
CA ASP A 37 -3.70 -3.01 -7.40
C ASP A 37 -2.88 -1.77 -7.77
N ALA A 38 -3.34 -0.58 -7.38
CA ALA A 38 -2.62 0.66 -7.63
C ALA A 38 -1.24 0.71 -6.94
N ILE A 39 -1.14 0.25 -5.69
CA ILE A 39 0.14 0.13 -4.98
C ILE A 39 1.07 -0.84 -5.71
N CYS A 40 0.57 -2.01 -6.12
CA CYS A 40 1.35 -3.01 -6.84
C CYS A 40 1.89 -2.47 -8.17
N LYS A 41 1.09 -1.70 -8.91
CA LYS A 41 1.51 -1.04 -10.15
C LYS A 41 2.59 0.02 -9.90
N ALA A 42 2.39 0.91 -8.93
CA ALA A 42 3.31 1.99 -8.59
C ALA A 42 4.68 1.45 -8.11
N LEU A 43 4.66 0.41 -7.26
CA LEU A 43 5.86 -0.18 -6.69
C LEU A 43 6.45 -1.32 -7.52
N LYS A 44 5.76 -1.75 -8.58
CA LYS A 44 6.11 -2.92 -9.40
C LYS A 44 6.32 -4.18 -8.56
N CYS A 45 5.42 -4.43 -7.63
CA CYS A 45 5.44 -5.61 -6.75
C CYS A 45 4.21 -6.49 -6.97
N GLN A 46 4.22 -7.67 -6.34
CA GLN A 46 3.07 -8.57 -6.31
C GLN A 46 2.27 -8.38 -5.01
N PRO A 47 0.97 -8.71 -4.98
CA PRO A 47 0.16 -8.66 -3.77
C PRO A 47 0.74 -9.45 -2.60
N GLY A 48 1.35 -10.61 -2.87
CA GLY A 48 2.04 -11.42 -1.84
C GLY A 48 3.32 -10.81 -1.28
N ASN A 49 3.77 -9.65 -1.79
CA ASN A 49 4.83 -8.86 -1.17
C ASN A 49 4.30 -7.84 -0.16
N ILE A 50 2.98 -7.67 -0.08
CA ILE A 50 2.29 -6.69 0.79
C ILE A 50 1.41 -7.43 1.82
N LEU A 51 0.76 -8.50 1.38
CA LEU A 51 -0.15 -9.29 2.21
C LEU A 51 0.54 -10.57 2.66
N GLU A 52 0.41 -10.83 3.95
CA GLU A 52 0.81 -12.07 4.61
C GLU A 52 -0.38 -12.56 5.43
N TYR A 53 -0.56 -13.88 5.48
CA TYR A 53 -1.52 -14.50 6.40
C TYR A 53 -0.82 -14.72 7.73
N GLU A 54 -1.34 -14.12 8.79
CA GLU A 54 -0.91 -14.37 10.17
C GLU A 54 -2.01 -15.17 10.88
N GLU A 55 -1.63 -16.26 11.54
CA GLU A 55 -2.50 -16.98 12.49
C GLU A 55 -2.62 -16.17 13.80
N ASP A 56 -3.75 -16.29 14.49
CA ASP A 56 -4.03 -15.59 15.75
C ASP A 56 -3.12 -16.04 16.92
#